data_AF-A0ABD0PR63-F1
#
_entry.id   AF-A0ABD0PR63-F1
#
_cell.length_a   1.000
_cell.length_b   1.000
_cell.length_c   1.000
_cell.angle_alpha   90.00
_cell.angle_beta   90.00
_cell.angle_gamma   90.00
#
_symmetry.space_group_name_H-M   'P 1'
#
loop_
_entity.id
_entity.type
_entity.pdbx_description
1 polymer ?
#
loop_
_entity_poly.entity_id
_entity_poly.type
_entity_poly.pdbx_seq_one_letter_code
_entity_poly.pdbx_strand_id
1 'polypeptide(L)'
;PHNGLVVYCGTIVTDEGKEKKVNIDFEPFKPINTSLYLCDNKFHTEALTALLSDDSKFGFIVIDGSGALFGTLQGNTREVLHKFTVDLPKKH
;
A
#
# COMPACT_ATOMS: atom_id res chain seq x y z
N PRO A 1 2.65 -10.24 -7.30
CA PRO A 1 2.79 -9.07 -8.20
C PRO A 1 3.52 -7.93 -7.48
N HIS A 2 4.09 -6.97 -8.22
CA HIS A 2 4.94 -5.92 -7.64
C HIS A 2 4.17 -5.02 -6.68
N ASN A 3 2.89 -4.76 -6.99
CA ASN A 3 2.03 -3.89 -6.18
C ASN A 3 1.15 -4.67 -5.18
N GLY A 4 1.34 -5.99 -5.07
CA GLY A 4 0.48 -6.88 -4.28
C GLY A 4 -0.63 -7.54 -5.10
N LEU A 5 -1.58 -8.20 -4.44
CA LEU A 5 -2.68 -8.93 -5.06
C LEU A 5 -3.96 -8.72 -4.27
N VAL A 6 -5.05 -8.42 -4.95
CA VAL A 6 -6.40 -8.34 -4.36
C VAL A 6 -7.26 -9.44 -4.96
N VAL A 7 -7.99 -10.16 -4.10
CA VAL A 7 -8.89 -11.25 -4.49
C VAL A 7 -10.25 -11.06 -3.81
N TYR A 8 -11.31 -10.96 -4.61
CA TYR A 8 -12.69 -11.04 -4.18
C TYR A 8 -13.32 -12.33 -4.71
N CYS A 9 -13.72 -13.21 -3.80
CA CYS A 9 -14.35 -14.49 -4.11
C CYS A 9 -15.65 -14.62 -3.32
N GLY A 10 -16.75 -14.92 -3.99
CA GLY A 10 -18.04 -15.12 -3.33
C GLY A 10 -19.19 -15.38 -4.28
N THR A 11 -20.36 -15.68 -3.73
CA THR A 11 -21.61 -15.77 -4.49
C THR A 11 -22.43 -14.52 -4.24
N ILE A 12 -22.83 -13.82 -5.30
CA ILE A 12 -23.73 -12.66 -5.22
C ILE A 12 -25.09 -12.99 -5.84
N VAL A 13 -26.13 -12.32 -5.36
CA VAL A 13 -27.45 -12.35 -5.99
C VAL A 13 -27.52 -11.24 -7.02
N THR A 14 -27.86 -11.59 -8.26
CA THR A 14 -28.04 -10.63 -9.36
C THR A 14 -29.44 -9.98 -9.28
N ASP A 15 -29.66 -8.90 -10.02
CA ASP A 15 -30.96 -8.21 -10.06
C ASP A 15 -32.12 -9.12 -10.51
N GLU A 16 -31.81 -10.21 -11.22
CA GLU A 16 -32.77 -11.26 -11.63
C GLU A 16 -33.06 -12.30 -10.51
N GLY A 17 -32.50 -12.13 -9.31
CA GLY A 17 -32.62 -13.08 -8.20
C GLY A 17 -31.81 -14.37 -8.35
N LYS A 18 -30.97 -14.47 -9.39
CA LYS A 18 -30.10 -15.64 -9.60
C LYS A 18 -28.79 -15.48 -8.84
N GLU A 19 -28.33 -16.58 -8.24
CA GLU A 19 -27.00 -16.70 -7.67
C GLU A 19 -25.94 -16.73 -8.77
N LYS A 20 -24.92 -15.88 -8.64
CA LYS A 20 -23.76 -15.83 -9.52
C LYS A 20 -22.49 -15.91 -8.69
N LYS A 21 -21.63 -16.87 -9.01
CA LYS A 21 -20.28 -16.93 -8.46
C LYS A 21 -19.42 -15.85 -9.10
N VAL A 22 -18.72 -15.08 -8.26
CA VAL A 22 -17.84 -13.99 -8.65
C VAL A 22 -16.47 -14.27 -8.06
N ASN A 23 -15.48 -14.31 -8.96
CA ASN A 23 -14.06 -14.36 -8.63
C ASN A 23 -13.41 -13.22 -9.40
N ILE A 24 -12.89 -12.23 -8.66
CA ILE A 24 -12.21 -11.07 -9.21
C ILE A 24 -10.85 -11.02 -8.54
N ASP A 25 -9.80 -11.23 -9.31
CA ASP A 25 -8.42 -11.06 -8.90
C ASP A 25 -7.72 -10.05 -9.79
N PHE A 26 -6.97 -9.13 -9.19
CA PHE A 26 -6.20 -8.13 -9.92
C PHE A 26 -5.03 -7.60 -9.09
N GLU A 27 -4.03 -7.06 -9.80
CA GLU A 27 -2.94 -6.29 -9.21
C GLU A 27 -3.36 -4.82 -9.10
N PRO A 28 -3.27 -4.18 -7.92
CA PRO A 28 -3.64 -2.77 -7.76
C PRO A 28 -2.63 -1.84 -8.44
N PHE A 29 -3.06 -0.61 -8.76
CA PHE A 29 -2.23 0.38 -9.45
C PHE A 29 -1.11 0.98 -8.58
N LYS A 30 -1.26 0.94 -7.26
CA LYS A 30 -0.26 1.34 -6.25
C LYS A 30 0.05 0.15 -5.33
N PRO A 31 1.29 0.01 -4.82
CA PRO A 31 1.63 -1.03 -3.84
C PRO A 31 0.74 -0.98 -2.60
N ILE A 32 0.17 -2.13 -2.24
CA ILE A 32 -0.63 -2.29 -1.01
C ILE A 32 0.24 -2.88 0.11
N ASN A 33 0.24 -2.23 1.27
CA ASN A 33 0.95 -2.71 2.48
C ASN A 33 0.00 -3.33 3.53
N THR A 34 -1.29 -3.42 3.22
CA THR A 34 -2.32 -3.96 4.10
C THR A 34 -2.57 -5.43 3.77
N SER A 35 -2.44 -6.30 4.77
CA SER A 35 -2.88 -7.70 4.67
C SER A 35 -4.26 -7.85 5.31
N LEU A 36 -5.27 -8.23 4.53
CA LEU A 36 -6.65 -8.38 4.99
C LEU A 36 -7.25 -9.67 4.43
N TYR A 37 -7.88 -10.46 5.30
CA TYR A 37 -8.67 -11.63 4.93
C TYR A 37 -9.99 -11.59 5.71
N LEU A 38 -11.11 -11.45 4.99
CA LEU A 38 -12.44 -11.32 5.56
C LEU A 38 -13.46 -12.12 4.75
N CYS A 39 -14.38 -12.78 5.44
CA CYS A 39 -15.56 -13.41 4.87
C CYS A 39 -16.79 -12.74 5.49
N ASP A 40 -17.52 -11.97 4.69
CA ASP A 40 -18.72 -11.24 5.11
C ASP A 40 -19.79 -11.31 4.01
N ASN A 41 -21.01 -10.84 4.30
CA ASN A 41 -22.10 -10.75 3.33
C ASN A 41 -21.92 -9.66 2.26
N LYS A 42 -20.82 -8.89 2.35
CA LYS A 42 -20.44 -7.81 1.43
C LYS A 42 -18.94 -7.87 1.17
N PHE A 43 -18.53 -7.35 0.01
CA PHE A 43 -17.11 -7.19 -0.30
C PHE A 43 -16.55 -5.92 0.35
N HIS A 44 -15.45 -6.10 1.09
CA HIS A 44 -14.72 -5.02 1.74
C HIS A 44 -13.76 -4.35 0.76
N THR A 45 -14.10 -3.12 0.35
CA THR A 45 -13.33 -2.33 -0.63
C THR A 45 -12.60 -1.14 0.01
N GLU A 46 -12.65 -1.01 1.33
CA GLU A 46 -12.13 0.14 2.08
C GLU A 46 -10.63 0.32 1.85
N ALA A 47 -9.87 -0.79 1.79
CA ALA A 47 -8.43 -0.75 1.53
C ALA A 47 -8.09 -0.21 0.12
N LEU A 48 -8.91 -0.53 -0.88
CA LEU A 48 -8.75 -0.01 -2.25
C LEU A 48 -9.15 1.47 -2.31
N THR A 49 -10.25 1.85 -1.65
CA THR A 49 -10.69 3.25 -1.58
C THR A 49 -9.64 4.14 -0.92
N ALA A 50 -8.99 3.66 0.15
CA ALA A 50 -7.89 4.37 0.78
C ALA A 50 -6.70 4.61 -0.16
N LEU A 51 -6.35 3.61 -0.98
CA LEU A 51 -5.29 3.73 -2.00
C LEU A 51 -5.62 4.75 -3.09
N LEU A 52 -6.91 4.91 -3.42
CA LEU A 52 -7.40 5.92 -4.36
C LEU A 52 -7.43 7.32 -3.76
N SER A 53 -7.60 7.46 -2.44
CA SER A 53 -7.66 8.78 -1.77
C SER A 53 -6.29 9.36 -1.38
N ASP A 54 -5.27 8.53 -1.17
CA ASP A 54 -3.93 8.98 -0.78
C ASP A 54 -3.08 9.40 -1.99
N ASP A 55 -3.31 10.64 -2.46
CA ASP A 55 -2.51 11.26 -3.53
C ASP A 55 -1.37 12.15 -3.02
N SER A 56 -1.38 12.51 -1.72
CA SER A 56 -0.34 13.35 -1.15
C SER A 56 0.93 12.53 -0.87
N LYS A 57 1.98 12.75 -1.67
CA LYS A 57 3.32 12.20 -1.45
C LYS A 57 4.15 13.19 -0.63
N PHE A 58 4.58 12.77 0.56
CA PHE A 58 5.41 13.55 1.47
C PHE A 58 6.87 13.13 1.34
N GLY A 59 7.78 14.10 1.29
CA GLY A 59 9.23 13.87 1.28
C GLY A 59 9.83 14.01 2.67
N PHE A 60 10.75 13.10 3.02
CA PHE A 60 11.50 13.09 4.26
C PHE A 60 12.99 13.17 3.96
N ILE A 61 13.68 14.06 4.68
CA ILE A 61 15.13 14.13 4.72
C ILE A 61 15.53 13.91 6.17
N VAL A 62 16.20 12.78 6.44
CA VAL A 62 16.71 12.43 7.77
C VAL A 62 18.22 12.60 7.72
N ILE A 63 18.77 13.50 8.53
CA ILE A 63 20.21 13.79 8.59
C ILE A 63 20.70 13.47 10.00
N ASP A 64 21.77 12.68 10.09
CA ASP A 64 22.47 12.42 11.34
C ASP A 64 24.00 12.61 11.16
N GLY A 65 24.77 12.46 12.24
CA GLY A 65 26.23 12.62 12.19
C GLY A 65 26.97 11.53 11.42
N SER A 66 26.27 10.48 10.99
CA SER A 66 26.78 9.33 10.26
C SER A 66 26.29 9.26 8.81
N GLY A 67 25.43 10.19 8.36
CA GLY A 67 24.87 10.15 7.01
C GLY A 67 23.58 10.92 6.82
N ALA A 68 22.94 10.67 5.68
CA ALA A 68 21.61 11.16 5.37
C ALA A 68 20.77 10.13 4.62
N LEU A 69 19.46 10.20 4.80
CA LEU A 69 18.45 9.41 4.11
C LEU A 69 17.38 10.31 3.50
N PHE A 70 17.09 10.08 2.22
CA PHE A 70 16.00 10.67 1.49
C PHE A 70 14.95 9.60 1.25
N GLY A 71 13.73 9.86 1.68
CA GLY A 71 12.62 8.93 1.51
C GLY A 71 11.33 9.67 1.23
N THR A 72 10.34 8.92 0.76
CA THR A 72 9.00 9.44 0.56
C THR A 72 7.97 8.53 1.20
N LEU A 73 6.88 9.13 1.68
CA LEU A 73 5.72 8.45 2.23
C LEU A 73 4.48 8.89 1.45
N GLN A 74 3.71 7.93 0.95
CA GLN A 74 2.41 8.18 0.34
C GLN A 74 1.42 7.19 0.95
N GLY A 75 0.46 7.69 1.73
CA GLY A 75 -0.38 6.84 2.58
C GLY A 75 0.46 5.94 3.50
N ASN A 76 0.25 4.63 3.39
CA ASN A 76 1.01 3.61 4.14
C ASN A 76 2.26 3.08 3.41
N THR A 77 2.63 3.65 2.27
CA THR A 77 3.74 3.17 1.44
C THR A 77 4.98 4.04 1.63
N ARG A 78 6.04 3.44 2.22
CA ARG A 78 7.36 4.06 2.40
C ARG A 78 8.32 3.63 1.30
N GLU A 79 8.99 4.61 0.69
CA GLU A 79 10.01 4.41 -0.33
C GLU A 79 11.32 5.10 0.12
N VAL A 80 12.45 4.41 0.05
CA VAL A 80 13.78 5.00 0.31
C VAL A 80 14.42 5.32 -1.03
N LEU A 81 14.59 6.60 -1.33
CA LEU A 81 15.13 7.07 -2.60
C LEU A 81 16.66 6.99 -2.62
N HIS A 82 17.29 7.44 -1.54
CA HIS A 82 18.73 7.46 -1.44
C HIS A 82 19.18 7.45 0.02
N LYS A 83 20.25 6.71 0.32
CA LYS A 83 20.88 6.68 1.64
C LYS A 83 22.38 6.67 1.45
N PHE A 84 23.07 7.58 2.14
CA PHE A 84 24.53 7.59 2.19
C PHE A 84 25.01 7.79 3.62
N THR A 85 26.25 7.37 3.86
CA THR A 85 26.93 7.50 5.15
C THR A 85 28.14 8.42 5.03
N VAL A 86 28.44 9.14 6.10
CA VAL A 86 29.62 10.00 6.25
C VAL A 86 30.34 9.66 7.55
N ASP A 87 31.67 9.70 7.52
CA ASP A 87 32.50 9.57 8.72
C ASP A 87 32.95 10.96 9.18
N LEU A 88 32.37 11.43 10.28
CA LEU A 88 32.76 12.68 10.91
C LEU A 88 33.75 12.43 12.06
N PRO A 89 34.76 13.30 12.23
CA PRO A 89 35.69 13.19 13.35
C PRO A 89 34.96 13.37 14.69
N LYS A 90 35.39 12.62 15.71
CA LYS A 90 34.85 12.75 17.08
C LYS A 90 35.22 14.12 17.65
N LYS A 91 34.28 14.76 18.35
CA LYS A 91 34.57 15.95 19.15
C LYS A 91 35.51 15.57 20.31
N HIS A 92 36.58 16.37 20.47
CA HIS A 92 37.52 16.32 21.60
C HIS A 92 36.84 16.66 22.93
#